data_AF-A0A222SMS5-F1
#
_entry.id   AF-A0A222SMS5-F1
#
_cell.length_a   1.000
_cell.length_b   1.000
_cell.length_c   1.000
_cell.angle_alpha   90.00
_cell.angle_beta   90.00
_cell.angle_gamma   90.00
#
_symmetry.space_group_name_H-M   'P 1'
#
loop_
_entity.id
_entity.type
_entity.pdbx_description
1 polymer ?
#
loop_
_entity_poly.entity_id
_entity_poly.type
_entity_poly.pdbx_seq_one_letter_code
_entity_poly.pdbx_strand_id
1 'polypeptide(L)'
;MDPRLQRARGRPRPATSRPPGRARPAARDRRRYPAVVHSPDPFSLDAIVAPADAQELARTRFAPLDQAGSPGATVLLDTLRTWLNLRGSWDRAAAALRVHRNTVRHRLARVAELLDVDLRDPGVRRELWFALHWPPDEHRTHP
;
A
#
# COMPACT_ATOMS: atom_id res chain seq x y z
N MET A 1 -76.02 8.29 36.50
CA MET A 1 -76.47 9.62 36.96
C MET A 1 -75.67 9.95 38.21
N ASP A 2 -74.72 10.90 38.13
CA ASP A 2 -74.72 12.14 38.93
C ASP A 2 -73.45 12.94 38.56
N PRO A 3 -73.54 14.25 38.28
CA PRO A 3 -72.42 15.09 37.88
C PRO A 3 -71.84 15.84 39.08
N ARG A 4 -70.91 16.77 38.79
CA ARG A 4 -70.47 17.87 39.69
C ARG A 4 -69.41 17.42 40.72
N LEU A 5 -68.43 18.19 41.16
CA LEU A 5 -68.13 19.62 41.24
C LEU A 5 -66.59 19.72 41.36
N GLN A 6 -65.93 20.64 40.65
CA GLN A 6 -65.50 21.94 41.18
C GLN A 6 -64.13 21.94 41.88
N ARG A 7 -63.17 22.52 41.15
CA ARG A 7 -62.06 23.41 41.56
C ARG A 7 -61.67 23.45 43.05
N ALA A 8 -60.40 23.16 43.32
CA ALA A 8 -59.61 23.86 44.33
C ALA A 8 -58.15 23.96 43.88
N ARG A 9 -57.63 25.19 43.79
CA ARG A 9 -56.19 25.48 43.61
C ARG A 9 -55.51 25.33 44.96
N GLY A 10 -54.55 24.42 45.07
CA GLY A 10 -53.59 24.34 46.18
C GLY A 10 -52.19 24.14 45.61
N ARG A 11 -51.24 25.03 45.95
CA ARG A 11 -49.80 24.78 45.78
C ARG A 11 -49.36 23.86 46.93
N PRO A 12 -48.48 22.88 46.69
CA PRO A 12 -47.05 23.13 46.90
C PRO A 12 -46.13 22.40 45.89
N ARG A 13 -44.90 22.90 45.74
CA ARG A 13 -43.81 22.22 45.01
C ARG A 13 -43.37 20.98 45.77
N PRO A 14 -43.09 19.88 45.05
CA PRO A 14 -41.82 19.18 45.28
C PRO A 14 -41.08 18.86 43.98
N ALA A 15 -39.75 18.84 44.10
CA ALA A 15 -38.81 18.45 43.07
C ALA A 15 -39.15 17.06 42.52
N THR A 16 -39.26 16.97 41.19
CA THR A 16 -39.33 15.70 40.46
C THR A 16 -38.15 15.58 39.52
N SER A 17 -37.69 14.34 39.46
CA SER A 17 -36.43 13.83 38.94
C SER A 17 -36.47 13.49 37.44
N ARG A 18 -35.28 13.56 36.82
CA ARG A 18 -34.79 12.88 35.58
C ARG A 18 -35.46 13.27 34.23
N PRO A 19 -34.74 13.18 33.08
CA PRO A 19 -34.00 12.00 32.63
C PRO A 19 -32.53 12.23 32.19
N PRO A 20 -31.72 11.15 32.03
CA PRO A 20 -30.38 11.23 31.48
C PRO A 20 -30.45 11.53 29.97
N GLY A 21 -29.97 12.71 29.58
CA GLY A 21 -29.82 13.10 28.18
C GLY A 21 -28.58 12.44 27.56
N ARG A 22 -28.84 11.44 26.70
CA ARG A 22 -28.00 10.90 25.61
C ARG A 22 -26.50 11.23 25.66
N ALA A 23 -25.70 10.19 25.91
CA ALA A 23 -24.28 10.16 25.56
C ALA A 23 -24.10 10.56 24.08
N ARG A 24 -23.42 11.70 23.84
CA ARG A 24 -22.88 12.01 22.52
C ARG A 24 -21.78 10.98 22.24
N PRO A 25 -21.72 10.37 21.05
CA PRO A 25 -20.57 9.54 20.72
C PRO A 25 -19.34 10.43 20.77
N ALA A 26 -18.38 10.05 21.61
CA ALA A 26 -17.04 10.62 21.58
C ALA A 26 -16.55 10.52 20.14
N ALA A 27 -16.37 11.68 19.50
CA ALA A 27 -15.71 11.75 18.21
C ALA A 27 -14.39 11.02 18.39
N ARG A 28 -14.28 9.82 17.79
CA ARG A 28 -13.00 9.14 17.67
C ARG A 28 -12.10 10.14 17.00
N ASP A 29 -11.17 10.68 17.78
CA ASP A 29 -10.00 11.37 17.29
C ASP A 29 -9.25 10.38 16.40
N ARG A 30 -9.67 10.33 15.12
CA ARG A 30 -8.84 9.83 14.05
C ARG A 30 -7.68 10.81 14.07
N ARG A 31 -6.62 10.44 14.79
CA ARG A 31 -5.30 11.03 14.64
C ARG A 31 -5.03 11.07 13.15
N ARG A 32 -5.33 12.21 12.56
CA ARG A 32 -5.03 12.53 11.18
C ARG A 32 -3.55 12.72 11.26
N TYR A 33 -2.80 11.66 10.99
CA TYR A 33 -1.38 11.81 10.72
C TYR A 33 -1.30 12.93 9.68
N PRO A 34 -0.59 14.03 9.96
CA PRO A 34 -0.38 15.03 8.93
C PRO A 34 0.16 14.25 7.73
N ALA A 35 -0.49 14.41 6.57
CA ALA A 35 0.06 13.88 5.34
C ALA A 35 1.51 14.39 5.31
N VAL A 36 2.46 13.46 5.33
CA VAL A 36 3.86 13.82 5.14
C VAL A 36 3.91 14.34 3.71
N VAL A 37 3.74 15.65 3.59
CA VAL A 37 4.09 16.36 2.38
C VAL A 37 5.60 16.23 2.37
N HIS A 38 6.10 15.27 1.59
CA HIS A 38 7.49 15.24 1.22
C HIS A 38 7.73 16.57 0.50
N SER A 39 8.21 17.57 1.24
CA SER A 39 8.88 18.71 0.60
C SER A 39 9.94 18.07 -0.28
N PRO A 40 9.93 18.31 -1.61
CA PRO A 40 10.89 17.68 -2.49
C PRO A 40 12.27 18.05 -1.97
N ASP A 41 12.98 17.04 -1.46
CA ASP A 41 14.35 17.21 -1.05
C ASP A 41 15.11 17.59 -2.34
N PRO A 42 15.70 18.80 -2.42
CA PRO A 42 16.39 19.25 -3.62
C PRO A 42 17.59 18.35 -3.97
N PHE A 43 18.01 17.45 -3.07
CA PHE A 43 19.05 16.45 -3.28
C PHE A 43 18.51 15.01 -3.30
N SER A 44 17.22 14.82 -3.55
CA SER A 44 16.64 13.50 -3.81
C SER A 44 16.99 13.01 -5.22
N LEU A 45 17.05 11.69 -5.39
CA LEU A 45 17.17 11.09 -6.72
C LEU A 45 16.01 11.50 -7.62
N ASP A 46 14.82 11.73 -7.05
CA ASP A 46 13.65 12.17 -7.81
C ASP A 46 13.76 13.61 -8.33
N ALA A 47 14.58 14.45 -7.70
CA ALA A 47 14.87 15.81 -8.16
C ALA A 47 15.93 15.85 -9.28
N ILE A 48 16.81 14.83 -9.33
CA ILE A 48 17.90 14.73 -10.31
C ILE A 48 17.45 13.96 -11.56
N VAL A 49 16.64 12.93 -11.37
CA VAL A 49 16.14 12.07 -12.44
C VAL A 49 14.72 12.50 -12.80
N ALA A 50 14.51 12.95 -14.04
CA ALA A 50 13.19 13.36 -14.48
C ALA A 50 12.21 12.18 -14.42
N PRO A 51 10.99 12.37 -13.87
CA PRO A 51 10.05 11.28 -13.74
C PRO A 51 9.66 10.56 -15.01
N ALA A 52 9.53 11.29 -16.11
CA ALA A 52 9.24 10.69 -17.41
C ALA A 52 10.38 9.75 -17.86
N ASP A 53 11.62 10.18 -17.72
CA ASP A 53 12.80 9.42 -18.20
C ASP A 53 12.96 8.11 -17.44
N ALA A 54 12.78 8.12 -16.12
CA ALA A 54 12.92 6.90 -15.35
C ALA A 54 11.72 5.96 -15.48
N GLN A 55 10.52 6.47 -15.75
CA GLN A 55 9.39 5.62 -16.13
C GLN A 55 9.63 4.97 -17.48
N GLU A 56 10.16 5.72 -18.46
CA GLU A 56 10.48 5.20 -19.78
C GLU A 56 11.61 4.16 -19.73
N LEU A 57 12.63 4.41 -18.90
CA LEU A 57 13.67 3.44 -18.61
C LEU A 57 13.08 2.16 -18.03
N ALA A 58 12.21 2.26 -17.03
CA ALA A 58 11.57 1.09 -16.41
C ALA A 58 10.70 0.31 -17.41
N ARG A 59 9.87 1.00 -18.20
CA ARG A 59 9.06 0.38 -19.27
C ARG A 59 9.94 -0.35 -20.27
N THR A 60 10.95 0.34 -20.82
CA THR A 60 11.87 -0.24 -21.80
C THR A 60 12.64 -1.43 -21.22
N ARG A 61 13.12 -1.32 -19.99
CA ARG A 61 13.91 -2.36 -19.33
C ARG A 61 13.11 -3.62 -19.07
N PHE A 62 11.82 -3.51 -18.75
CA PHE A 62 10.97 -4.64 -18.39
C PHE A 62 10.02 -5.12 -19.50
N ALA A 63 9.94 -4.42 -20.63
CA ALA A 63 9.16 -4.83 -21.80
C ALA A 63 9.37 -6.29 -22.25
N PRO A 64 10.59 -6.89 -22.19
CA PRO A 64 10.77 -8.30 -22.54
C PRO A 64 9.97 -9.28 -21.67
N LEU A 65 9.60 -8.89 -20.43
CA LEU A 65 8.81 -9.75 -19.54
C LEU A 65 7.38 -9.99 -20.04
N ASP A 66 6.87 -9.15 -20.94
CA ASP A 66 5.56 -9.34 -21.57
C ASP A 66 5.51 -10.63 -22.42
N GLN A 67 6.66 -11.15 -22.82
CA GLN A 67 6.80 -12.41 -23.56
C GLN A 67 6.82 -13.65 -22.65
N ALA A 68 6.71 -13.48 -21.33
CA ALA A 68 6.84 -14.59 -20.38
C ALA A 68 5.72 -15.63 -20.48
N GLY A 69 4.54 -15.24 -20.96
CA GLY A 69 3.36 -16.09 -20.95
C GLY A 69 2.90 -16.40 -19.53
N SER A 70 3.07 -17.64 -19.07
CA SER A 70 2.69 -18.08 -17.72
C SER A 70 3.92 -18.47 -16.88
N PRO A 71 4.16 -17.85 -15.71
CA PRO A 71 3.38 -16.75 -15.13
C PRO A 71 3.64 -15.42 -15.87
N GLY A 72 2.64 -14.53 -15.87
CA GLY A 72 2.72 -13.25 -16.58
C GLY A 72 3.74 -12.26 -15.99
N ALA A 73 4.03 -11.20 -16.75
CA ALA A 73 5.00 -10.16 -16.42
C ALA A 73 4.85 -9.61 -15.00
N THR A 74 3.62 -9.31 -14.56
CA THR A 74 3.31 -8.80 -13.21
C THR A 74 3.86 -9.71 -12.11
N VAL A 75 3.65 -11.03 -12.24
CA VAL A 75 4.09 -12.01 -11.23
C VAL A 75 5.62 -12.13 -11.21
N LEU A 76 6.26 -12.02 -12.37
CA LEU A 76 7.72 -12.02 -12.48
C LEU A 76 8.33 -10.75 -11.87
N LEU A 77 7.75 -9.59 -12.16
CA LEU A 77 8.15 -8.30 -11.59
C LEU A 77 7.98 -8.27 -10.07
N ASP A 78 6.85 -8.75 -9.55
CA ASP A 78 6.64 -8.86 -8.10
C ASP A 78 7.66 -9.79 -7.47
N THR A 79 7.95 -10.93 -8.11
CA THR A 79 8.95 -11.88 -7.61
C THR A 79 10.35 -11.24 -7.56
N LEU A 80 10.74 -10.51 -8.62
CA LEU A 80 12.01 -9.79 -8.71
C LEU A 80 12.09 -8.69 -7.64
N ARG A 81 11.06 -7.87 -7.52
CA ARG A 81 10.97 -6.78 -6.53
C ARG A 81 11.12 -7.31 -5.11
N THR A 82 10.36 -8.35 -4.76
CA THR A 82 10.44 -8.97 -3.42
C THR A 82 11.83 -9.53 -3.16
N TRP A 83 12.42 -10.23 -4.12
CA TRP A 83 13.76 -10.81 -3.97
C TRP A 83 14.85 -9.75 -3.81
N LEU A 84 14.83 -8.67 -4.60
CA LEU A 84 15.77 -7.56 -4.48
C LEU A 84 15.65 -6.87 -3.11
N ASN A 85 14.43 -6.59 -2.65
CA ASN A 85 14.17 -5.98 -1.35
C ASN A 85 14.62 -6.85 -0.17
N LEU A 86 14.65 -8.18 -0.36
CA LEU A 86 15.11 -9.15 0.63
C LEU A 86 16.58 -9.57 0.42
N ARG A 87 17.38 -8.67 -0.17
CA ARG A 87 18.83 -8.83 -0.40
C ARG A 87 19.19 -10.09 -1.20
N GLY A 88 18.24 -10.63 -1.97
CA GLY A 88 18.43 -11.78 -2.83
C GLY A 88 18.32 -13.13 -2.13
N SER A 89 17.71 -13.16 -0.94
CA SER A 89 17.43 -14.40 -0.25
C SER A 89 16.24 -15.12 -0.90
N TRP A 90 16.50 -16.31 -1.45
CA TRP A 90 15.48 -17.19 -2.03
C TRP A 90 14.42 -17.57 -1.00
N ASP A 91 14.84 -17.97 0.19
CA ASP A 91 13.93 -18.44 1.24
C ASP A 91 13.07 -17.31 1.80
N ARG A 92 13.64 -16.13 2.02
CA ARG A 92 12.86 -14.97 2.50
C ARG A 92 11.86 -14.50 1.44
N ALA A 93 12.26 -14.48 0.17
CA ALA A 93 11.35 -14.14 -0.92
C ALA A 93 10.22 -15.17 -1.08
N ALA A 94 10.54 -16.46 -0.95
CA ALA A 94 9.56 -17.54 -0.98
C ALA A 94 8.54 -17.41 0.16
N ALA A 95 9.03 -17.15 1.38
CA ALA A 95 8.17 -16.91 2.53
C ALA A 95 7.26 -15.69 2.34
N ALA A 96 7.82 -14.57 1.85
CA ALA A 96 7.06 -13.34 1.61
C ALA A 96 5.99 -13.50 0.52
N LEU A 97 6.30 -14.24 -0.55
CA LEU A 97 5.39 -14.52 -1.68
C LEU A 97 4.46 -15.71 -1.41
N ARG A 98 4.63 -16.41 -0.28
CA ARG A 98 3.89 -17.64 0.10
C ARG A 98 3.94 -18.73 -0.99
N VAL A 99 5.11 -18.89 -1.61
CA VAL A 99 5.38 -19.94 -2.61
C VAL A 99 6.57 -20.79 -2.16
N HIS A 100 6.78 -21.92 -2.83
CA HIS A 100 7.97 -22.74 -2.59
C HIS A 100 9.24 -22.05 -3.14
N ARG A 101 10.39 -22.24 -2.48
CA ARG A 101 11.68 -21.65 -2.90
C ARG A 101 12.08 -21.97 -4.34
N ASN A 102 11.72 -23.16 -4.83
CA ASN A 102 12.00 -23.53 -6.23
C ASN A 102 11.20 -22.69 -7.21
N THR A 103 9.95 -22.32 -6.86
CA THR A 103 9.13 -21.42 -7.68
C THR A 103 9.79 -20.06 -7.83
N VAL A 104 10.34 -19.50 -6.74
CA VAL A 104 11.08 -18.24 -6.79
C VAL A 104 12.31 -18.36 -7.68
N ARG A 105 13.10 -19.44 -7.51
CA ARG A 105 14.28 -19.70 -8.34
C ARG A 105 13.93 -19.80 -9.82
N HIS A 106 12.87 -20.54 -10.17
CA HIS A 106 12.45 -20.71 -11.57
C HIS A 106 11.97 -19.38 -12.17
N ARG A 107 11.15 -18.62 -11.43
CA ARG A 107 10.69 -17.29 -11.89
C ARG A 107 11.86 -16.34 -12.11
N LEU A 108 12.84 -16.32 -11.21
CA LEU A 108 14.00 -15.43 -11.35
C LEU A 108 14.99 -15.89 -12.41
N ALA A 109 15.12 -17.20 -12.65
CA ALA A 109 15.82 -17.71 -13.81
C ALA A 109 15.14 -17.25 -15.12
N ARG A 110 13.81 -17.31 -15.17
CA ARG A 110 13.04 -16.81 -16.32
C ARG A 110 13.19 -15.31 -16.52
N VAL A 111 13.21 -14.52 -15.44
CA VAL A 111 13.51 -13.07 -15.51
C VAL A 111 14.91 -12.82 -16.05
N ALA A 112 15.92 -13.53 -15.54
CA ALA A 112 17.30 -13.39 -15.99
C ALA A 112 17.45 -13.70 -17.48
N GLU A 113 16.78 -14.75 -17.95
CA GLU A 113 16.75 -15.15 -19.36
C GLU A 113 16.06 -14.09 -20.24
N LEU A 114 14.87 -13.64 -19.89
CA LEU A 114 14.11 -12.68 -20.69
C LEU A 114 14.76 -11.30 -20.75
N LEU A 115 15.44 -10.89 -19.69
CA LEU A 115 16.14 -9.61 -19.63
C LEU A 115 17.58 -9.69 -20.16
N ASP A 116 18.07 -10.89 -20.47
CA ASP A 116 19.46 -11.19 -20.83
C ASP A 116 20.47 -10.62 -19.83
N VAL A 117 20.31 -10.98 -18.55
CA VAL A 117 21.14 -10.46 -17.45
C VAL A 117 21.60 -11.53 -16.48
N ASP A 118 22.74 -11.30 -15.81
CA ASP A 118 23.18 -12.10 -14.68
C ASP A 118 22.72 -11.50 -13.34
N LEU A 119 21.69 -12.10 -12.73
CA LEU A 119 21.20 -11.69 -11.41
C LEU A 119 22.19 -11.95 -10.27
N ARG A 120 23.34 -12.59 -10.50
CA ARG A 120 24.41 -12.71 -9.50
C ARG A 120 25.28 -11.45 -9.44
N ASP A 121 25.29 -10.64 -10.50
CA ASP A 121 26.04 -9.40 -10.55
C ASP A 121 25.37 -8.33 -9.64
N PRO A 122 26.07 -7.83 -8.61
CA PRO A 122 25.52 -6.79 -7.75
C PRO A 122 25.24 -5.46 -8.50
N GLY A 123 25.94 -5.17 -9.59
CA GLY A 123 25.67 -4.04 -10.49
C GLY A 123 24.32 -4.17 -11.18
N VAL A 124 24.07 -5.30 -11.83
CA VAL A 124 22.77 -5.62 -12.46
C VAL A 124 21.65 -5.52 -11.43
N ARG A 125 21.82 -6.11 -10.25
CA ARG A 125 20.79 -6.07 -9.19
C ARG A 125 20.47 -4.66 -8.73
N ARG A 126 21.48 -3.77 -8.65
CA ARG A 126 21.28 -2.35 -8.31
C ARG A 126 20.49 -1.63 -9.40
N GLU A 127 20.89 -1.80 -10.66
CA GLU A 127 20.20 -1.20 -11.81
C GLU A 127 18.72 -1.62 -11.86
N LEU A 128 18.44 -2.93 -11.75
CA LEU A 128 17.07 -3.44 -11.74
C LEU A 128 16.27 -2.94 -10.52
N TRP A 129 16.92 -2.81 -9.36
CA TRP A 129 16.29 -2.22 -8.18
C TRP A 129 15.89 -0.76 -8.42
N PHE A 130 16.77 0.04 -9.03
CA PHE A 130 16.47 1.43 -9.38
C PHE A 130 15.32 1.52 -10.38
N ALA A 131 15.35 0.72 -11.46
CA ALA A 131 14.27 0.68 -12.44
C ALA A 131 12.91 0.29 -11.81
N LEU A 132 12.88 -0.61 -10.82
CA LEU A 132 11.66 -0.99 -10.11
C LEU A 132 11.14 0.04 -9.11
N HIS A 133 12.02 0.91 -8.59
CA HIS A 133 11.65 1.97 -7.65
C HIS A 133 11.12 3.21 -8.36
N TRP A 134 11.30 3.28 -9.68
CA TRP A 134 10.68 4.26 -10.56
C TRP A 134 9.56 3.64 -11.41
N PRO A 135 8.51 3.05 -10.82
CA PRO A 135 7.49 2.42 -11.62
C PRO A 135 6.78 3.49 -12.48
N PRO A 136 6.53 3.24 -13.78
CA PRO A 136 5.44 3.91 -14.48
C PRO A 136 4.17 3.76 -13.64
N ASP A 137 3.33 4.78 -13.59
CA ASP A 137 2.22 4.98 -12.65
C ASP A 137 1.13 3.87 -12.58
N GLU A 138 1.36 2.71 -13.18
CA GLU A 138 0.38 1.68 -13.53
C GLU A 138 0.16 0.64 -12.42
N HIS A 139 0.93 0.64 -11.34
CA HIS A 139 0.84 -0.42 -10.31
C HIS A 139 0.80 0.05 -8.85
N ARG A 140 0.57 1.35 -8.58
CA ARG A 140 0.31 1.85 -7.22
C ARG A 140 -1.12 1.61 -6.74
N THR A 141 -1.86 0.70 -7.36
CA THR A 141 -3.21 0.32 -6.91
C THR A 141 -3.20 -1.10 -6.35
N HIS A 142 -3.03 -1.20 -5.03
CA HIS A 142 -3.79 -2.19 -4.26
C HIS A 142 -4.27 -1.53 -2.96
N PRO A 143 -5.50 -1.87 -2.51
CA PRO A 143 -6.33 -1.11 -1.58
C PRO A 143 -5.87 -1.14 -0.12
#